data_AF-A0AAV2ANC5-F1
#
_entry.id   AF-A0AAV2ANC5-F1
#
_cell.length_a   1.000
_cell.length_b   1.000
_cell.length_c   1.000
_cell.angle_alpha   90.00
_cell.angle_beta   90.00
_cell.angle_gamma   90.00
#
_symmetry.space_group_name_H-M   'P 1'
#
loop_
_entity.id
_entity.type
_entity.pdbx_description
1 polymer ?
#
loop_
_entity_poly.entity_id
_entity_poly.type
_entity_poly.pdbx_seq_one_letter_code
_entity_poly.pdbx_strand_id
1 'polypeptide(L)'
;MAPPENSDKQNEGPSDQVQIESNGCISNDQSSSIRKMVKIVRGKRKTSQEYECKKCGRKHKPRECPAFGKICTKCKKKNHFAAKCFQSSKNVNEMKVPDNELGIYIDSVNKNDVISDSMNKIEMVSKDMETWYKSVKLNVNDKCFEVDFKLDTGAEVNILPLYVLNVVKVKPKLCETNLSLTAFGDFKLKPEGTLIINCSTSKLKNIPLQFYVVNVKSKPILGLKGCIELKLLERIDAIECSKLSKIELIKQYNDVFTATGEFPDEPYHISLKDNAIPVIHPPRRVPQALQPKLKETLNRSML
;
A
#
# COMPACT_ATOMS: atom_id res chain seq x y z
N MET A 1 -13.61 -33.64 66.56
CA MET A 1 -15.04 -33.35 66.79
C MET A 1 -15.51 -32.37 65.73
N ALA A 2 -16.15 -32.90 64.68
CA ALA A 2 -17.25 -32.22 63.99
C ALA A 2 -18.53 -32.46 64.85
N PRO A 3 -19.73 -31.87 64.60
CA PRO A 3 -20.28 -31.55 63.28
C PRO A 3 -21.21 -30.28 63.29
N PRO A 4 -22.29 -30.16 62.48
CA PRO A 4 -22.51 -29.05 61.53
C PRO A 4 -23.87 -28.35 61.77
N GLU A 5 -24.36 -27.49 60.85
CA GLU A 5 -25.79 -27.36 60.44
C GLU A 5 -25.96 -26.16 59.47
N ASN A 6 -26.39 -26.42 58.23
CA ASN A 6 -27.77 -26.37 57.66
C ASN A 6 -28.11 -24.96 57.13
N SER A 7 -28.19 -24.77 55.80
CA SER A 7 -29.26 -25.16 54.85
C SER A 7 -30.34 -24.07 54.74
N ASP A 8 -30.50 -23.50 53.55
CA ASP A 8 -31.84 -23.43 52.96
C ASP A 8 -31.80 -23.34 51.44
N LYS A 9 -32.66 -24.17 50.86
CA LYS A 9 -33.03 -24.29 49.44
C LYS A 9 -34.25 -23.40 49.16
N GLN A 10 -34.46 -23.05 47.89
CA GLN A 10 -35.76 -23.09 47.18
C GLN A 10 -35.50 -22.65 45.72
N ASN A 11 -35.58 -23.56 44.74
CA ASN A 11 -36.75 -24.00 43.91
C ASN A 11 -36.75 -23.28 42.54
N GLU A 12 -36.50 -24.01 41.43
CA GLU A 12 -37.49 -24.63 40.50
C GLU A 12 -38.35 -23.59 39.77
N GLY A 13 -38.51 -23.46 38.44
CA GLY A 13 -38.16 -24.15 37.18
C GLY A 13 -38.73 -23.25 36.03
N PRO A 14 -39.12 -23.72 34.83
CA PRO A 14 -38.66 -24.83 34.00
C PRO A 14 -38.15 -24.42 32.60
N SER A 15 -37.47 -25.39 31.99
CA SER A 15 -37.41 -25.82 30.58
C SER A 15 -38.19 -25.05 29.50
N ASP A 16 -37.52 -24.74 28.38
CA ASP A 16 -38.12 -24.81 27.04
C ASP A 16 -37.10 -25.38 26.04
N GLN A 17 -37.29 -26.67 25.73
CA GLN A 17 -36.79 -27.34 24.54
C GLN A 17 -37.87 -27.20 23.47
N VAL A 18 -37.53 -26.66 22.30
CA VAL A 18 -38.40 -26.75 21.12
C VAL A 18 -37.73 -27.66 20.11
N GLN A 19 -38.25 -28.88 20.02
CA GLN A 19 -38.16 -29.75 18.84
C GLN A 19 -39.12 -29.23 17.77
N ILE A 20 -38.69 -29.19 16.51
CA ILE A 20 -39.59 -29.26 15.37
C ILE A 20 -39.10 -30.39 14.48
N GLU A 21 -39.92 -31.43 14.38
CA GLU A 21 -39.74 -32.59 13.53
C GLU A 21 -40.08 -32.29 12.06
N SER A 22 -39.38 -33.08 11.24
CA SER A 22 -39.51 -33.43 9.82
C SER A 22 -40.79 -33.07 9.04
N ASN A 23 -40.56 -32.66 7.80
CA ASN A 23 -41.13 -33.34 6.63
C ASN A 23 -40.10 -33.34 5.49
N GLY A 24 -39.61 -34.52 5.15
CA GLY A 24 -38.93 -34.76 3.88
C GLY A 24 -39.87 -35.42 2.89
N CYS A 25 -39.66 -35.21 1.59
CA CYS A 25 -39.77 -36.28 0.59
C CYS A 25 -39.29 -35.87 -0.81
N ILE A 26 -38.30 -36.63 -1.28
CA ILE A 26 -38.26 -37.37 -2.55
C ILE A 26 -37.99 -36.58 -3.85
N SER A 27 -36.78 -36.81 -4.34
CA SER A 27 -36.37 -36.84 -5.74
C SER A 27 -37.13 -37.89 -6.56
N ASN A 28 -37.55 -37.57 -7.78
CA ASN A 28 -37.47 -38.48 -8.93
C ASN A 28 -37.61 -37.71 -10.26
N ASP A 29 -36.64 -37.95 -11.14
CA ASP A 29 -36.72 -37.76 -12.58
C ASP A 29 -37.89 -38.56 -13.17
N GLN A 30 -38.61 -38.01 -14.15
CA GLN A 30 -38.66 -38.55 -15.51
C GLN A 30 -39.59 -37.75 -16.45
N SER A 31 -39.08 -37.66 -17.67
CA SER A 31 -39.60 -37.01 -18.87
C SER A 31 -40.98 -37.50 -19.32
N SER A 32 -41.88 -36.60 -19.73
CA SER A 32 -42.54 -36.66 -21.05
C SER A 32 -43.62 -35.58 -21.27
N SER A 33 -43.43 -34.81 -22.34
CA SER A 33 -44.44 -34.41 -23.34
C SER A 33 -45.77 -33.77 -22.89
N ILE A 34 -45.78 -32.44 -22.73
CA ILE A 34 -46.93 -31.63 -23.18
C ILE A 34 -46.43 -30.39 -23.94
N ARG A 35 -46.52 -30.45 -25.28
CA ARG A 35 -46.30 -29.33 -26.20
C ARG A 35 -47.43 -28.31 -26.01
N LYS A 36 -47.17 -27.20 -25.32
CA LYS A 36 -48.02 -26.00 -25.38
C LYS A 36 -47.45 -25.04 -26.43
N MET A 37 -48.13 -24.97 -27.58
CA MET A 37 -47.84 -24.01 -28.64
C MET A 37 -48.19 -22.60 -28.16
N VAL A 38 -47.20 -21.84 -27.73
CA VAL A 38 -47.33 -20.39 -27.63
C VAL A 38 -47.03 -19.81 -29.02
N LYS A 39 -48.08 -19.33 -29.71
CA LYS A 39 -47.96 -18.54 -30.93
C LYS A 39 -47.23 -17.23 -30.58
N ILE A 40 -45.91 -17.21 -30.71
CA ILE A 40 -45.16 -15.95 -30.78
C ILE A 40 -45.49 -15.35 -32.15
N VAL A 41 -46.36 -14.34 -32.14
CA VAL A 41 -46.57 -13.45 -33.27
C VAL A 41 -45.21 -12.81 -33.57
N ARG A 42 -44.52 -13.33 -34.59
CA ARG A 42 -43.30 -12.72 -35.14
C ARG A 42 -43.70 -11.42 -35.79
N GLY A 43 -43.70 -10.33 -35.01
CA GLY A 43 -43.71 -8.99 -35.56
C GLY A 43 -42.52 -8.85 -36.51
N LYS A 44 -42.79 -8.63 -37.80
CA LYS A 44 -41.79 -8.26 -38.80
C LYS A 44 -41.14 -6.95 -38.34
N ARG A 45 -40.02 -7.02 -37.63
CA ARG A 45 -39.16 -5.85 -37.40
C ARG A 45 -38.39 -5.56 -38.68
N LYS A 46 -38.94 -4.64 -39.49
CA LYS A 46 -38.13 -3.85 -40.42
C LYS A 46 -37.09 -3.10 -39.59
N THR A 47 -35.84 -3.55 -39.58
CA THR A 47 -34.72 -2.76 -39.06
C THR A 47 -33.55 -2.87 -40.03
N SER A 48 -33.68 -2.18 -41.15
CA SER A 48 -32.53 -1.79 -41.98
C SER A 48 -31.78 -0.63 -41.32
N GLN A 49 -31.45 -0.75 -40.03
CA GLN A 49 -30.69 0.27 -39.33
C GLN A 49 -29.23 -0.14 -39.29
N GLU A 50 -28.44 0.61 -40.05
CA GLU A 50 -26.99 0.59 -39.97
C GLU A 50 -26.55 0.93 -38.55
N TYR A 51 -25.55 0.21 -38.04
CA TYR A 51 -25.02 0.43 -36.70
C TYR A 51 -23.55 0.82 -36.76
N GLU A 52 -23.09 1.62 -35.80
CA GLU A 52 -21.67 1.94 -35.69
C GLU A 52 -20.88 0.73 -35.19
N CYS A 53 -20.02 0.20 -36.05
CA CYS A 53 -19.31 -1.04 -35.75
C CYS A 53 -17.99 -0.75 -35.03
N LYS A 54 -17.89 -1.21 -33.78
CA LYS A 54 -16.68 -1.08 -32.94
C LYS A 54 -15.45 -1.86 -33.46
N LYS A 55 -15.59 -2.69 -34.50
CA LYS A 55 -14.49 -3.49 -35.08
C LYS A 55 -13.81 -2.82 -36.28
N CYS A 56 -14.56 -2.08 -37.09
CA CYS A 56 -14.06 -1.38 -38.28
C CYS A 56 -14.17 0.15 -38.17
N GLY A 57 -14.99 0.67 -37.26
CA GLY A 57 -15.24 2.10 -37.05
C GLY A 57 -16.21 2.75 -38.04
N ARG A 58 -16.91 1.97 -38.89
CA ARG A 58 -17.88 2.47 -39.87
C ARG A 58 -19.31 2.05 -39.51
N LYS A 59 -20.30 2.75 -40.09
CA LYS A 59 -21.71 2.35 -40.04
C LYS A 59 -22.00 1.38 -41.20
N HIS A 60 -22.59 0.24 -40.89
CA HIS A 60 -22.99 -0.76 -41.90
C HIS A 60 -24.06 -1.71 -41.32
N LYS A 61 -24.68 -2.55 -42.16
CA LYS A 61 -25.66 -3.55 -41.70
C LYS A 61 -24.97 -4.78 -41.09
N PRO A 62 -25.67 -5.59 -40.28
CA PRO A 62 -25.11 -6.82 -39.74
C PRO A 62 -24.52 -7.71 -40.85
N ARG A 63 -23.34 -8.30 -40.57
CA ARG A 63 -22.55 -9.16 -41.48
C ARG A 63 -21.84 -8.48 -42.66
N GLU A 64 -21.95 -7.15 -42.79
CA GLU A 64 -21.25 -6.38 -43.83
C GLU A 64 -19.95 -5.74 -43.33
N CYS A 65 -19.39 -6.23 -42.22
CA CYS A 65 -18.22 -5.60 -41.60
C CYS A 65 -16.98 -5.75 -42.50
N PRO A 66 -16.37 -4.65 -43.00
CA PRO A 66 -15.18 -4.72 -43.84
C PRO A 66 -13.95 -5.31 -43.13
N ALA A 67 -13.94 -5.29 -41.79
CA ALA A 67 -12.86 -5.85 -40.99
C ALA A 67 -12.99 -7.36 -40.79
N PHE A 68 -14.12 -7.97 -41.16
CA PHE A 68 -14.33 -9.42 -41.04
C PHE A 68 -13.34 -10.17 -41.96
N GLY A 69 -12.66 -11.17 -41.40
CA GLY A 69 -11.61 -11.94 -42.10
C GLY A 69 -10.24 -11.25 -42.22
N LYS A 70 -10.14 -9.93 -41.96
CA LYS A 70 -8.87 -9.18 -42.04
C LYS A 70 -8.05 -9.32 -40.76
N ILE A 71 -6.72 -9.32 -40.89
CA ILE A 71 -5.77 -9.39 -39.77
C ILE A 71 -5.39 -7.97 -39.34
N CYS A 72 -5.51 -7.68 -38.05
CA CYS A 72 -5.11 -6.41 -37.46
C CYS A 72 -3.58 -6.27 -37.51
N THR A 73 -3.09 -5.15 -38.04
CA THR A 73 -1.64 -4.91 -38.14
C THR A 73 -0.97 -4.64 -36.80
N LYS A 74 -1.71 -4.16 -35.78
CA LYS A 74 -1.21 -3.88 -34.42
C LYS A 74 -1.06 -5.14 -33.56
N CYS A 75 -2.10 -5.98 -33.48
CA CYS A 75 -2.11 -7.16 -32.59
C CYS A 75 -2.04 -8.51 -33.30
N LYS A 76 -2.01 -8.50 -34.64
CA LYS A 76 -1.99 -9.71 -35.50
C LYS A 76 -3.19 -10.66 -35.31
N LYS A 77 -4.25 -10.26 -34.62
CA LYS A 77 -5.53 -11.02 -34.50
C LYS A 77 -6.53 -10.62 -35.60
N LYS A 78 -7.45 -11.52 -35.95
CA LYS A 78 -8.45 -11.30 -37.02
C LYS A 78 -9.65 -10.42 -36.58
N ASN A 79 -10.46 -10.00 -37.54
CA ASN A 79 -11.81 -9.44 -37.40
C ASN A 79 -11.92 -8.00 -36.85
N HIS A 80 -10.87 -7.19 -36.93
CA HIS A 80 -10.90 -5.76 -36.60
C HIS A 80 -9.74 -5.03 -37.28
N PHE A 81 -9.87 -3.71 -37.44
CA PHE A 81 -8.79 -2.86 -37.94
C PHE A 81 -7.90 -2.33 -36.81
N ALA A 82 -6.65 -2.01 -37.14
CA ALA A 82 -5.68 -1.43 -36.20
C ALA A 82 -6.18 -0.15 -35.51
N ALA A 83 -6.98 0.65 -36.21
CA ALA A 83 -7.61 1.86 -35.66
C ALA A 83 -8.59 1.57 -34.51
N LYS A 84 -9.19 0.37 -34.46
CA LYS A 84 -10.12 -0.07 -33.42
C LYS A 84 -9.60 -1.31 -32.68
N CYS A 85 -8.27 -1.44 -32.60
CA CYS A 85 -7.62 -2.50 -31.86
C CYS A 85 -7.68 -2.21 -30.36
N PHE A 86 -8.13 -3.19 -29.58
CA PHE A 86 -8.26 -3.09 -28.12
C PHE A 86 -6.97 -3.45 -27.37
N GLN A 87 -5.90 -3.80 -28.09
CA GLN A 87 -4.57 -4.03 -27.49
C GLN A 87 -3.72 -2.78 -27.74
N SER A 88 -3.32 -2.11 -26.65
CA SER A 88 -2.44 -0.94 -26.72
C SER A 88 -1.07 -1.40 -27.21
N SER A 89 -0.65 -0.89 -28.36
CA SER A 89 0.71 -1.03 -28.86
C SER A 89 1.66 -0.30 -27.92
N LYS A 90 2.68 -0.99 -27.40
CA LYS A 90 3.84 -0.35 -26.77
C LYS A 90 4.51 0.54 -27.82
N ASN A 91 4.19 1.84 -27.81
CA ASN A 91 5.14 2.95 -27.87
C ASN A 91 4.42 4.31 -27.94
N VAL A 92 4.98 5.17 -27.09
CA VAL A 92 4.89 6.62 -26.91
C VAL A 92 4.46 7.41 -28.16
N ASN A 93 3.33 8.08 -28.05
CA ASN A 93 3.17 9.46 -28.51
C ASN A 93 1.94 10.08 -27.81
N GLU A 94 2.15 11.28 -27.27
CA GLU A 94 1.17 12.14 -26.63
C GLU A 94 -0.18 12.14 -27.35
N MET A 95 -1.25 11.86 -26.59
CA MET A 95 -2.56 12.39 -26.89
C MET A 95 -2.97 13.27 -25.73
N LYS A 96 -3.07 14.57 -26.01
CA LYS A 96 -3.82 15.55 -25.23
C LYS A 96 -5.20 14.96 -24.93
N VAL A 97 -5.40 14.58 -23.68
CA VAL A 97 -6.73 14.36 -23.09
C VAL A 97 -7.13 15.70 -22.48
N PRO A 98 -8.40 16.14 -22.61
CA PRO A 98 -8.83 17.41 -22.05
C PRO A 98 -8.48 17.51 -20.57
N ASP A 99 -7.80 18.60 -20.21
CA ASP A 99 -7.42 18.96 -18.84
C ASP A 99 -8.66 19.10 -17.96
N ASN A 100 -9.00 18.03 -17.23
CA ASN A 100 -9.51 18.11 -15.87
C ASN A 100 -9.71 16.69 -15.33
N GLU A 101 -8.62 16.02 -14.96
CA GLU A 101 -8.64 15.00 -13.92
C GLU A 101 -7.20 14.78 -13.47
N LEU A 102 -6.82 15.49 -12.40
CA LEU A 102 -5.55 15.34 -11.71
C LEU A 102 -5.44 13.88 -11.24
N GLY A 103 -4.77 13.03 -12.02
CA GLY A 103 -4.44 11.66 -11.63
C GLY A 103 -3.39 11.71 -10.53
N ILE A 104 -3.84 11.74 -9.28
CA ILE A 104 -2.92 11.86 -8.15
C ILE A 104 -2.21 10.54 -7.95
N TYR A 105 -0.95 10.55 -8.35
CA TYR A 105 0.05 9.55 -8.04
C TYR A 105 0.60 9.89 -6.66
N ILE A 106 -0.02 9.38 -5.59
CA ILE A 106 0.59 9.42 -4.25
C ILE A 106 1.66 8.33 -4.23
N ASP A 107 2.79 8.60 -4.86
CA ASP A 107 4.04 7.92 -4.54
C ASP A 107 5.08 9.00 -4.27
N SER A 108 5.58 9.03 -3.04
CA SER A 108 6.63 9.97 -2.65
C SER A 108 7.87 9.70 -3.51
N VAL A 109 8.41 10.80 -4.06
CA VAL A 109 9.66 10.95 -4.82
C VAL A 109 9.77 10.14 -6.11
N ASN A 110 9.41 10.82 -7.21
CA ASN A 110 9.80 10.51 -8.57
C ASN A 110 11.33 10.64 -8.70
N LYS A 111 12.10 9.55 -8.53
CA LYS A 111 13.52 9.51 -8.91
C LYS A 111 13.68 9.32 -10.42
N ASN A 112 13.11 10.21 -11.23
CA ASN A 112 13.31 10.16 -12.69
C ASN A 112 13.48 11.53 -13.36
N ASP A 113 13.80 12.58 -12.61
CA ASP A 113 14.27 13.85 -13.19
C ASP A 113 15.71 14.13 -12.77
N VAL A 114 16.67 13.40 -13.38
CA VAL A 114 18.02 13.93 -13.62
C VAL A 114 18.44 13.48 -15.02
N ILE A 115 18.14 14.35 -15.98
CA ILE A 115 19.02 14.88 -17.02
C ILE A 115 20.08 13.91 -17.58
N SER A 116 19.95 13.65 -18.87
CA SER A 116 21.01 13.16 -19.75
C SER A 116 22.34 13.88 -19.52
N ASP A 117 23.35 13.16 -19.06
CA ASP A 117 24.66 13.25 -19.69
C ASP A 117 25.52 12.01 -19.42
N SER A 118 26.38 11.75 -20.39
CA SER A 118 27.26 10.62 -20.63
C SER A 118 27.91 9.91 -19.43
N MET A 119 28.06 8.58 -19.61
CA MET A 119 29.10 7.73 -19.03
C MET A 119 29.12 7.56 -17.51
N ASN A 120 28.27 6.66 -17.01
CA ASN A 120 28.71 5.50 -16.25
C ASN A 120 27.53 4.54 -16.08
N LYS A 121 27.58 3.41 -16.80
CA LYS A 121 26.69 2.27 -16.57
C LYS A 121 27.09 1.63 -15.25
N ILE A 122 26.65 2.22 -14.14
CA ILE A 122 26.59 1.49 -12.87
C ILE A 122 25.40 0.56 -13.03
N GLU A 123 25.68 -0.73 -13.22
CA GLU A 123 24.68 -1.77 -13.00
C GLU A 123 24.19 -1.62 -11.56
N MET A 124 23.06 -0.93 -11.40
CA MET A 124 22.37 -0.87 -10.13
C MET A 124 21.87 -2.26 -9.84
N VAL A 125 22.66 -2.99 -9.04
CA VAL A 125 22.25 -4.18 -8.32
C VAL A 125 20.86 -3.89 -7.78
N SER A 126 19.87 -4.63 -8.26
CA SER A 126 18.51 -4.69 -7.74
C SER A 126 18.58 -5.21 -6.31
N LYS A 127 18.93 -4.30 -5.40
CA LYS A 127 18.75 -4.43 -3.97
C LYS A 127 17.28 -4.15 -3.74
N ASP A 128 16.58 -5.14 -3.21
CA ASP A 128 15.19 -5.05 -2.77
C ASP A 128 14.93 -3.68 -2.14
N MET A 129 14.16 -2.85 -2.83
CA MET A 129 13.55 -1.68 -2.20
C MET A 129 12.51 -2.25 -1.23
N GLU A 130 12.94 -2.52 0.01
CA GLU A 130 12.12 -2.88 1.17
C GLU A 130 11.16 -1.74 1.50
N THR A 131 10.22 -1.51 0.61
CA THR A 131 9.05 -0.70 0.89
C THR A 131 8.18 -1.50 1.86
N TRP A 132 7.68 -0.84 2.90
CA TRP A 132 6.87 -1.45 3.95
C TRP A 132 5.48 -1.85 3.42
N TYR A 133 5.43 -2.99 2.74
CA TYR A 133 4.22 -3.62 2.26
C TYR A 133 3.90 -4.88 3.06
N LYS A 134 2.60 -5.17 3.17
CA LYS A 134 2.11 -6.45 3.68
C LYS A 134 1.00 -6.99 2.78
N SER A 135 1.17 -8.23 2.36
CA SER A 135 0.12 -9.02 1.72
C SER A 135 -0.93 -9.42 2.76
N VAL A 136 -2.18 -9.00 2.53
CA VAL A 136 -3.33 -9.28 3.38
C VAL A 136 -4.40 -9.97 2.53
N LYS A 137 -4.94 -11.08 3.03
CA LYS A 137 -6.06 -11.78 2.39
C LYS A 137 -7.36 -11.09 2.74
N LEU A 138 -8.07 -10.62 1.72
CA LEU A 138 -9.38 -10.02 1.82
C LEU A 138 -10.45 -11.04 1.47
N ASN A 139 -11.50 -11.15 2.29
CA ASN A 139 -12.69 -11.93 1.97
C ASN A 139 -13.87 -11.00 1.67
N VAL A 140 -14.31 -11.00 0.41
CA VAL A 140 -15.43 -10.18 -0.09
C VAL A 140 -16.38 -11.07 -0.87
N ASN A 141 -17.66 -11.13 -0.46
CA ASN A 141 -18.70 -11.95 -1.10
C ASN A 141 -18.26 -13.40 -1.34
N ASP A 142 -17.75 -14.07 -0.31
CA ASP A 142 -17.23 -15.44 -0.31
C ASP A 142 -16.04 -15.69 -1.25
N LYS A 143 -15.43 -14.62 -1.77
CA LYS A 143 -14.20 -14.69 -2.55
C LYS A 143 -13.02 -14.17 -1.73
N CYS A 144 -12.02 -15.04 -1.56
CA CYS A 144 -10.76 -14.71 -0.92
C CYS A 144 -9.70 -14.38 -1.97
N PHE A 145 -9.00 -13.26 -1.81
CA PHE A 145 -7.87 -12.86 -2.65
C PHE A 145 -6.87 -12.04 -1.85
N GLU A 146 -5.61 -12.02 -2.30
CA GLU A 146 -4.51 -11.36 -1.62
C GLU A 146 -4.24 -9.98 -2.22
N VAL A 147 -3.98 -9.01 -1.36
CA VAL A 147 -3.71 -7.61 -1.73
C VAL A 147 -2.51 -7.12 -0.94
N ASP A 148 -1.57 -6.50 -1.64
CA ASP A 148 -0.44 -5.83 -1.02
C ASP A 148 -0.84 -4.42 -0.59
N PHE A 149 -0.85 -4.20 0.72
CA PHE A 149 -1.09 -2.91 1.33
C PHE A 149 0.22 -2.23 1.69
N LYS A 150 0.32 -0.94 1.40
CA LYS A 150 1.33 -0.08 2.02
C LYS A 150 0.94 0.14 3.48
N LEU A 151 1.87 -0.12 4.40
CA LEU A 151 1.68 0.18 5.81
C LEU A 151 1.94 1.66 6.03
N ASP A 152 0.94 2.40 6.47
CA ASP A 152 1.03 3.85 6.65
C ASP A 152 0.46 4.25 8.01
N THR A 153 1.35 4.37 9.00
CA THR A 153 0.98 4.85 10.34
C THR A 153 0.59 6.31 10.38
N GLY A 154 0.92 7.09 9.34
CA GLY A 154 0.48 8.48 9.20
C GLY A 154 -0.97 8.61 8.73
N ALA A 155 -1.57 7.53 8.22
CA ALA A 155 -2.96 7.51 7.81
C ALA A 155 -3.86 7.00 8.95
N GLU A 156 -4.89 7.78 9.30
CA GLU A 156 -5.87 7.40 10.34
C GLU A 156 -6.83 6.29 9.88
N VAL A 157 -7.01 6.16 8.56
CA VAL A 157 -8.00 5.26 7.95
C VAL A 157 -7.38 4.33 6.92
N ASN A 158 -8.02 3.17 6.70
CA ASN A 158 -7.64 2.27 5.62
C ASN A 158 -8.27 2.73 4.30
N ILE A 159 -7.49 2.75 3.23
CA ILE A 159 -7.93 3.21 1.91
C ILE A 159 -7.85 2.05 0.93
N LEU A 160 -8.97 1.78 0.25
CA LEU A 160 -9.06 0.74 -0.77
C LEU A 160 -9.41 1.36 -2.13
N PRO A 161 -8.47 1.38 -3.09
CA PRO A 161 -8.78 1.78 -4.45
C PRO A 161 -9.86 0.90 -5.08
N LEU A 162 -10.79 1.51 -5.80
CA LEU A 162 -11.94 0.83 -6.40
C LEU A 162 -11.51 -0.32 -7.33
N TYR A 163 -10.34 -0.21 -7.98
CA TYR A 163 -9.84 -1.25 -8.87
C TYR A 163 -9.54 -2.58 -8.16
N VAL A 164 -9.25 -2.56 -6.85
CA VAL A 164 -8.98 -3.77 -6.06
C VAL A 164 -10.22 -4.66 -6.01
N LEU A 165 -11.41 -4.07 -5.99
CA LEU A 165 -12.69 -4.78 -5.98
C LEU A 165 -13.11 -5.30 -7.37
N ASN A 166 -12.39 -4.98 -8.45
CA ASN A 166 -12.73 -5.49 -9.77
C ASN A 166 -12.49 -7.01 -9.92
N VAL A 167 -11.73 -7.60 -9.00
CA VAL A 167 -11.49 -9.05 -8.98
C VAL A 167 -12.73 -9.83 -8.58
N VAL A 168 -13.69 -9.22 -7.86
CA VAL A 168 -14.95 -9.87 -7.51
C VAL A 168 -15.98 -9.69 -8.64
N LYS A 169 -16.70 -10.76 -8.98
CA LYS A 169 -17.72 -10.72 -10.05
C LYS A 169 -18.92 -9.84 -9.66
N VAL A 170 -19.32 -9.95 -8.41
CA VAL A 170 -20.39 -9.15 -7.81
C VAL A 170 -19.72 -8.08 -6.96
N LYS A 171 -19.87 -6.82 -7.36
CA LYS A 171 -19.34 -5.70 -6.59
C LYS A 171 -20.06 -5.62 -5.24
N PRO A 172 -19.32 -5.48 -4.12
CA PRO A 172 -19.95 -5.32 -2.82
C PRO A 172 -20.73 -4.01 -2.75
N LYS A 173 -21.81 -4.00 -1.97
CA LYS A 173 -22.55 -2.77 -1.68
C LYS A 173 -21.69 -1.91 -0.75
N LEU A 174 -21.48 -0.65 -1.13
CA LEU A 174 -20.80 0.32 -0.28
C LEU A 174 -21.82 1.00 0.62
N CYS A 175 -21.42 1.28 1.85
CA CYS A 175 -22.17 2.13 2.77
C CYS A 175 -21.86 3.60 2.48
N GLU A 176 -22.86 4.46 2.48
CA GLU A 176 -22.66 5.90 2.28
C GLU A 176 -21.83 6.49 3.42
N THR A 177 -21.04 7.50 3.10
CA THR A 177 -20.26 8.25 4.08
C THR A 177 -20.18 9.72 3.68
N ASN A 178 -20.28 10.59 4.67
CA ASN A 178 -20.11 12.04 4.50
C ASN A 178 -18.67 12.49 4.79
N LEU A 179 -17.77 11.56 5.10
CA LEU A 179 -16.37 11.88 5.41
C LEU A 179 -15.62 12.26 4.13
N SER A 180 -14.99 13.44 4.12
CA SER A 180 -13.98 13.80 3.13
C SER A 180 -12.61 13.43 3.69
N LEU A 181 -11.83 12.67 2.94
CA LEU A 181 -10.45 12.35 3.30
C LEU A 181 -9.55 13.49 2.83
N THR A 182 -8.52 13.81 3.60
CA THR A 182 -7.51 14.80 3.22
C THR A 182 -6.15 14.11 3.19
N ALA A 183 -5.50 14.13 2.04
CA ALA A 183 -4.15 13.62 1.84
C ALA A 183 -3.13 14.75 2.10
N PHE A 184 -1.85 14.39 2.09
CA PHE A 184 -0.75 15.35 2.21
C PHE A 184 -0.87 16.47 1.15
N GLY A 185 -0.67 17.72 1.57
CA GLY A 185 -0.81 18.90 0.70
C GLY A 185 -2.26 19.36 0.50
N ASP A 186 -3.13 19.16 1.50
CA ASP A 186 -4.54 19.58 1.52
C ASP A 186 -5.42 19.02 0.40
N PHE A 187 -4.96 17.95 -0.25
CA PHE A 187 -5.72 17.33 -1.32
C PHE A 187 -6.91 16.55 -0.75
N LYS A 188 -8.12 16.89 -1.21
CA LYS A 188 -9.36 16.28 -0.72
C LYS A 188 -9.82 15.13 -1.61
N LEU A 189 -10.00 13.95 -1.01
CA LEU A 189 -10.55 12.75 -1.62
C LEU A 189 -11.95 12.49 -1.07
N LYS A 190 -12.94 12.44 -1.96
CA LYS A 190 -14.29 11.97 -1.60
C LYS A 190 -14.36 10.45 -1.79
N PRO A 191 -14.63 9.67 -0.74
CA PRO A 191 -14.89 8.24 -0.88
C PRO A 191 -16.16 7.97 -1.68
N GLU A 192 -16.14 6.90 -2.46
CA GLU A 192 -17.33 6.30 -3.08
C GLU A 192 -18.23 5.63 -2.03
N GLY A 193 -17.68 5.36 -0.85
CA GLY A 193 -18.36 4.79 0.30
C GLY A 193 -17.39 4.05 1.22
N THR A 194 -17.94 3.35 2.19
CA THR A 194 -17.18 2.48 3.09
C THR A 194 -17.59 1.02 2.92
N LEU A 195 -16.67 0.12 3.27
CA LEU A 195 -16.90 -1.32 3.26
C LEU A 195 -16.13 -1.95 4.42
N ILE A 196 -16.77 -2.85 5.16
CA ILE A 196 -16.09 -3.70 6.14
C ILE A 196 -15.69 -4.99 5.43
N ILE A 197 -14.41 -5.35 5.53
CA ILE A 197 -13.84 -6.54 4.90
C ILE A 197 -13.15 -7.39 5.95
N ASN A 198 -13.43 -8.69 5.97
CA ASN A 198 -12.71 -9.64 6.80
C ASN A 198 -11.32 -9.89 6.22
N CYS A 199 -10.30 -9.50 6.98
CA CYS A 199 -8.90 -9.52 6.61
C CYS A 199 -8.17 -10.64 7.34
N SER A 200 -7.23 -11.31 6.66
CA SER A 200 -6.40 -12.35 7.26
C SER A 200 -4.94 -12.16 6.89
N THR A 201 -4.07 -12.39 7.86
CA THR A 201 -2.61 -12.47 7.70
C THR A 201 -2.15 -13.91 7.99
N SER A 202 -0.84 -14.15 8.02
CA SER A 202 -0.32 -15.43 8.48
C SER A 202 -0.58 -15.68 9.98
N LYS A 203 -0.72 -14.62 10.78
CA LYS A 203 -0.90 -14.71 12.24
C LYS A 203 -2.36 -14.62 12.68
N LEU A 204 -3.16 -13.82 11.99
CA LEU A 204 -4.55 -13.53 12.36
C LEU A 204 -5.50 -13.88 11.22
N LYS A 205 -6.70 -14.33 11.55
CA LYS A 205 -7.73 -14.71 10.57
C LYS A 205 -9.03 -13.94 10.83
N ASN A 206 -9.69 -13.55 9.76
CA ASN A 206 -11.03 -12.97 9.76
C ASN A 206 -11.20 -11.73 10.66
N ILE A 207 -10.21 -10.84 10.68
CA ILE A 207 -10.30 -9.57 11.40
C ILE A 207 -11.10 -8.56 10.55
N PRO A 208 -12.26 -8.07 11.02
CA PRO A 208 -13.06 -7.13 10.25
C PRO A 208 -12.42 -5.73 10.27
N LEU A 209 -12.02 -5.24 9.10
CA LEU A 209 -11.49 -3.88 8.96
C LEU A 209 -12.41 -3.02 8.10
N GLN A 210 -12.65 -1.78 8.53
CA GLN A 210 -13.34 -0.79 7.71
C GLN A 210 -12.36 -0.15 6.72
N PHE A 211 -12.77 -0.09 5.45
CA PHE A 211 -12.06 0.60 4.36
C PHE A 211 -12.92 1.73 3.80
N TYR A 212 -12.26 2.83 3.45
CA TYR A 212 -12.83 3.87 2.61
C TYR A 212 -12.45 3.58 1.16
N VAL A 213 -13.47 3.39 0.32
CA VAL A 213 -13.28 3.05 -1.08
C VAL A 213 -13.18 4.32 -1.90
N VAL A 214 -12.12 4.45 -2.69
CA VAL A 214 -11.81 5.66 -3.47
C VAL A 214 -11.51 5.30 -4.92
N ASN A 215 -11.94 6.15 -5.86
CA ASN A 215 -11.66 5.95 -7.28
C ASN A 215 -10.32 6.60 -7.68
N VAL A 216 -9.21 5.99 -7.29
CA VAL A 216 -7.85 6.45 -7.60
C VAL A 216 -6.97 5.30 -8.13
N LYS A 217 -5.85 5.65 -8.77
CA LYS A 217 -4.87 4.68 -9.29
C LYS A 217 -3.70 4.40 -8.33
N SER A 218 -3.78 4.87 -7.08
CA SER A 218 -2.73 4.66 -6.08
C SER A 218 -2.75 3.24 -5.51
N LYS A 219 -1.72 2.89 -4.72
CA LYS A 219 -1.67 1.63 -3.98
C LYS A 219 -2.65 1.64 -2.80
N PRO A 220 -3.17 0.47 -2.39
CA PRO A 220 -3.99 0.37 -1.18
C PRO A 220 -3.18 0.73 0.07
N ILE A 221 -3.83 1.38 1.03
CA ILE A 221 -3.19 1.83 2.27
C ILE A 221 -3.87 1.14 3.45
N LEU A 222 -3.05 0.54 4.31
CA LEU A 222 -3.46 0.10 5.63
C LEU A 222 -3.02 1.18 6.62
N GLY A 223 -4.00 1.90 7.17
CA GLY A 223 -3.75 2.98 8.13
C GLY A 223 -3.32 2.44 9.49
N LEU A 224 -3.02 3.34 10.42
CA LEU A 224 -2.59 3.02 11.78
C LEU A 224 -3.51 2.02 12.47
N LYS A 225 -4.83 2.25 12.43
CA LYS A 225 -5.83 1.37 13.04
C LYS A 225 -5.77 -0.04 12.48
N GLY A 226 -5.73 -0.19 11.15
CA GLY A 226 -5.62 -1.51 10.50
C GLY A 226 -4.30 -2.21 10.82
N CYS A 227 -3.19 -1.46 10.89
CA CYS A 227 -1.89 -2.02 11.25
C CYS A 227 -1.88 -2.58 12.68
N ILE A 228 -2.50 -1.89 13.64
CA ILE A 228 -2.62 -2.34 15.03
C ILE A 228 -3.56 -3.54 15.13
N GLU A 229 -4.75 -3.49 14.52
CA GLU A 229 -5.75 -4.57 14.58
C GLU A 229 -5.24 -5.86 13.93
N LEU A 230 -4.41 -5.76 12.89
CA LEU A 230 -3.74 -6.91 12.28
C LEU A 230 -2.41 -7.31 12.96
N LYS A 231 -2.03 -6.64 14.06
CA LYS A 231 -0.76 -6.85 14.78
C LYS A 231 0.45 -6.86 13.84
N LEU A 232 0.47 -5.91 12.91
CA LEU A 232 1.56 -5.73 11.95
C LEU A 232 2.65 -4.80 12.48
N LEU A 233 2.30 -3.95 13.44
CA LEU A 233 3.20 -3.01 14.10
C LEU A 233 3.05 -3.16 15.61
N GLU A 234 4.17 -3.10 16.31
CA GLU A 234 4.24 -3.04 17.76
C GLU A 234 4.83 -1.70 18.18
N ARG A 235 4.22 -1.07 19.18
CA ARG A 235 4.79 0.12 19.82
C ARG A 235 5.72 -0.34 20.92
N ILE A 236 7.01 -0.07 20.77
CA ILE A 236 8.03 -0.41 21.74
C ILE A 236 8.55 0.89 22.34
N ASP A 237 8.14 1.20 23.57
CA ASP A 237 8.57 2.43 24.26
C ASP A 237 9.96 2.27 24.91
N ALA A 238 10.31 1.04 25.31
CA ALA A 238 11.64 0.69 25.80
C ALA A 238 11.96 -0.77 25.44
N ILE A 239 13.17 -1.01 24.94
CA ILE A 239 13.71 -2.35 24.84
C ILE A 239 14.52 -2.55 26.12
N GLU A 240 14.02 -3.38 27.03
CA GLU A 240 14.86 -3.89 28.11
C GLU A 240 15.87 -4.88 27.50
N CYS A 241 16.97 -4.37 26.95
CA CYS A 241 18.16 -5.18 26.86
C CYS A 241 18.48 -5.59 28.30
N SER A 242 18.59 -6.91 28.54
CA SER A 242 19.15 -7.46 29.76
C SER A 242 20.33 -6.58 30.14
N LYS A 243 20.15 -5.77 31.18
CA LYS A 243 21.09 -4.71 31.51
C LYS A 243 22.40 -5.42 31.79
N LEU A 244 23.34 -5.42 30.83
CA LEU A 244 24.74 -5.51 31.19
C LEU A 244 24.90 -4.34 32.15
N SER A 245 25.05 -4.66 33.42
CA SER A 245 25.33 -3.66 34.42
C SER A 245 26.53 -2.87 33.93
N LYS A 246 26.57 -1.58 34.27
CA LYS A 246 27.74 -0.73 33.95
C LYS A 246 29.06 -1.44 34.31
N ILE A 247 29.03 -2.25 35.38
CA ILE A 247 30.14 -3.06 35.87
C ILE A 247 30.51 -4.18 34.88
N GLU A 248 29.55 -4.93 34.35
CA GLU A 248 29.81 -5.98 33.35
C GLU A 248 30.33 -5.39 32.04
N LEU A 249 29.80 -4.24 31.61
CA LEU A 249 30.29 -3.52 30.43
C LEU A 249 31.74 -3.05 30.61
N ILE A 250 32.06 -2.46 31.77
CA ILE A 250 33.43 -2.02 32.10
C ILE A 250 34.38 -3.22 32.19
N LYS A 251 33.93 -4.34 32.77
CA LYS A 251 34.73 -5.57 32.81
C LYS A 251 34.99 -6.14 31.43
N GLN A 252 33.98 -6.14 30.56
CA GLN A 252 34.07 -6.70 29.22
C GLN A 252 34.97 -5.88 28.29
N TYR A 253 34.95 -4.55 28.44
CA TYR A 253 35.73 -3.61 27.61
C TYR A 253 36.72 -2.82 28.46
N ASN A 254 37.43 -3.50 29.37
CA ASN A 254 38.35 -2.86 30.29
C ASN A 254 39.44 -2.09 29.54
N ASP A 255 39.93 -2.63 28.43
CA ASP A 255 40.90 -2.00 27.53
C ASP A 255 40.46 -0.62 27.02
N VAL A 256 39.16 -0.39 26.84
CA VAL A 256 38.60 0.90 26.38
C VAL A 256 38.35 1.88 27.55
N PHE A 257 38.18 1.38 28.77
CA PHE A 257 37.85 2.18 29.97
C PHE A 257 39.04 2.42 30.91
N THR A 258 40.28 2.38 30.40
CA THR A 258 41.54 2.54 31.16
C THR A 258 42.02 3.99 31.32
N ALA A 259 41.11 4.98 31.16
CA ALA A 259 41.37 6.42 31.00
C ALA A 259 41.78 6.83 29.58
N THR A 260 41.85 8.13 29.29
CA THR A 260 42.10 8.71 27.94
C THR A 260 43.48 8.41 27.34
N GLY A 261 44.26 7.53 27.97
CA GLY A 261 45.67 7.29 27.68
C GLY A 261 46.56 8.40 28.23
N GLU A 262 47.82 8.07 28.45
CA GLU A 262 48.90 9.04 28.65
C GLU A 262 49.61 9.22 27.30
N PHE A 263 50.21 10.40 27.07
CA PHE A 263 51.11 10.53 25.92
C PHE A 263 52.26 9.54 26.10
N PRO A 264 52.57 8.70 25.10
CA PRO A 264 53.57 7.63 25.23
C PRO A 264 55.00 8.15 25.32
N ASP A 265 55.19 9.46 25.15
CA ASP A 265 56.49 10.12 25.13
C ASP A 265 56.93 10.54 26.53
N GLU A 266 58.22 10.86 26.66
CA GLU A 266 58.82 11.36 27.90
C GLU A 266 58.04 12.55 28.51
N PRO A 267 58.07 12.72 29.84
CA PRO A 267 57.39 13.81 30.53
C PRO A 267 57.66 15.18 29.86
N TYR A 268 56.63 15.76 29.24
CA TYR A 268 56.77 17.02 28.53
C TYR A 268 56.93 18.17 29.53
N HIS A 269 58.07 18.85 29.47
CA HIS A 269 58.34 20.04 30.25
C HIS A 269 58.11 21.29 29.40
N ILE A 270 57.13 22.12 29.77
CA ILE A 270 56.88 23.41 29.12
C ILE A 270 57.85 24.44 29.68
N SER A 271 58.88 24.81 28.90
CA SER A 271 59.76 25.93 29.24
C SER A 271 59.21 27.25 28.72
N LEU A 272 59.06 28.23 29.61
CA LEU A 272 58.74 29.61 29.26
C LEU A 272 60.04 30.42 29.10
N LYS A 273 60.00 31.47 28.29
CA LYS A 273 61.10 32.45 28.25
C LYS A 273 61.16 33.22 29.56
N ASP A 274 62.36 33.61 29.98
CA ASP A 274 62.54 34.51 31.12
C ASP A 274 61.72 35.79 30.91
N ASN A 275 60.96 36.18 31.95
CA ASN A 275 60.02 37.31 31.93
C ASN A 275 58.83 37.17 30.97
N ALA A 276 58.41 35.94 30.62
CA ALA A 276 57.19 35.73 29.84
C ALA A 276 55.96 36.31 30.56
N ILE A 277 55.22 37.18 29.87
CA ILE A 277 53.97 37.76 30.36
C ILE A 277 52.81 36.90 29.84
N PRO A 278 51.95 36.34 30.71
CA PRO A 278 50.80 35.56 30.27
C PRO A 278 49.80 36.46 29.54
N VAL A 279 49.30 35.98 28.40
CA VAL A 279 48.28 36.67 27.61
C VAL A 279 47.07 35.74 27.44
N ILE A 280 45.88 36.25 27.69
CA ILE A 280 44.63 35.55 27.41
C ILE A 280 44.15 35.95 26.01
N HIS A 281 44.12 35.00 25.09
CA HIS A 281 43.56 35.22 23.77
C HIS A 281 42.07 34.88 23.73
N PRO A 282 41.24 35.64 23.01
CA PRO A 282 39.83 35.30 22.81
C PRO A 282 39.68 33.98 22.03
N PRO A 283 38.53 33.29 22.15
CA PRO A 283 38.25 32.06 21.39
C PRO A 283 38.46 32.27 19.89
N ARG A 284 39.33 31.46 19.29
CA ARG A 284 39.59 31.51 17.86
C ARG A 284 38.44 30.82 17.11
N ARG A 285 37.91 31.49 16.08
CA ARG A 285 36.94 30.89 15.14
C ARG A 285 37.57 29.83 14.22
N VAL A 286 38.89 29.86 14.07
CA VAL A 286 39.65 28.99 13.16
C VAL A 286 40.80 28.37 13.94
N PRO A 287 41.00 27.04 13.86
CA PRO A 287 42.14 26.37 14.49
C PRO A 287 43.48 27.03 14.08
N GLN A 288 44.40 27.18 15.04
CA GLN A 288 45.68 27.85 14.81
C GLN A 288 46.47 27.22 13.65
N ALA A 289 46.44 25.88 13.54
CA ALA A 289 47.09 25.12 12.47
C ALA A 289 46.55 25.45 11.07
N LEU A 290 45.33 25.97 10.96
CA LEU A 290 44.69 26.32 9.68
C LEU A 290 44.80 27.80 9.33
N GLN A 291 45.27 28.66 10.25
CA GLN A 291 45.41 30.09 9.98
C GLN A 291 46.29 30.43 8.77
N PRO A 292 47.46 29.78 8.56
CA PRO A 292 48.29 30.07 7.39
C PRO A 292 47.56 29.78 6.08
N LYS A 293 46.89 28.62 6.00
CA LYS A 293 46.11 28.21 4.81
C LYS A 293 44.94 29.15 4.55
N LEU A 294 44.21 29.54 5.59
CA LEU A 294 43.11 30.49 5.46
C LEU A 294 43.62 31.85 4.95
N LYS A 295 44.75 32.33 5.47
CA LYS A 295 45.36 33.60 5.04
C LYS A 295 45.76 33.54 3.56
N GLU A 296 46.36 32.43 3.12
CA GLU A 296 46.72 32.21 1.72
C GLU A 296 45.49 32.22 0.81
N THR A 297 44.42 31.51 1.18
CA THR A 297 43.15 31.51 0.44
C THR A 297 42.54 32.91 0.36
N LEU A 298 42.51 33.65 1.47
CA LEU A 298 41.97 35.02 1.49
C LEU A 298 42.79 35.97 0.60
N ASN A 299 44.11 35.89 0.64
CA ASN A 299 44.99 36.69 -0.22
C ASN A 299 44.79 36.37 -1.70
N ARG A 300 44.56 35.08 -2.05
CA ARG A 300 44.27 34.65 -3.42
C ARG A 300 42.90 35.15 -3.93
N SER A 301 41.96 35.35 -3.02
CA SER A 301 40.57 35.76 -3.32
C SER A 301 40.38 37.27 -3.37
N MET A 302 41.43 38.06 -3.08
CA MET A 302 41.44 39.53 -3.08
C MET A 302 42.22 40.13 -4.27
N LEU A 303 42.53 39.33 -5.30
CA LEU A 303 42.96 39.74 -6.64
C LEU A 303 41.84 39.45 -7.65
#